data_AF-F3BBF3-F1
#
_entry.id   AF-F3BBF3-F1
#
_cell.length_a   1.000
_cell.length_b   1.000
_cell.length_c   1.000
_cell.angle_alpha   90.00
_cell.angle_beta   90.00
_cell.angle_gamma   90.00
#
_symmetry.space_group_name_H-M   'P 1'
#
loop_
_entity.id
_entity.type
_entity.pdbx_description
1 polymer ?
#
loop_
_entity_poly.entity_id
_entity_poly.type
_entity_poly.pdbx_seq_one_letter_code
_entity_poly.pdbx_strand_id
1 'polypeptide(L)'
;MFCENCGKEIKDGERFCRNCGSEIKKRGTGSEPESQKTFAIKGASKKKNWKTIAIIALVIVVVIGIFKWSSKEETLKFNVRVVNNTGFDICALYASEPNVDNWEEDLLDENILCDGEKMNIEFIITEDNLDWDFAIEDVEGNILEFYGLSFAECDVDGATLILEYDGYETTATLY
;
A
#
# COMPACT_ATOMS: atom_id res chain seq x y z
N MET A 1 -15.12 -10.25 23.16
CA MET A 1 -16.03 -10.56 22.01
C MET A 1 -15.23 -11.26 20.92
N PHE A 2 -15.82 -11.94 19.93
CA PHE A 2 -15.05 -12.57 18.83
C PHE A 2 -15.19 -11.76 17.54
N CYS A 3 -14.15 -11.76 16.71
CA CYS A 3 -14.13 -11.08 15.42
C CYS A 3 -15.10 -11.75 14.44
N GLU A 4 -16.03 -10.99 13.85
CA GLU A 4 -16.98 -11.53 12.87
C GLU A 4 -16.31 -11.92 11.54
N ASN A 5 -15.08 -11.45 11.29
CA ASN A 5 -14.34 -11.75 10.06
C ASN A 5 -13.41 -12.98 10.21
N CYS A 6 -12.63 -13.07 11.30
CA CYS A 6 -11.66 -14.16 11.46
C CYS A 6 -11.90 -15.09 12.66
N GLY A 7 -12.93 -14.83 13.46
CA GLY A 7 -13.29 -15.67 14.62
C GLY A 7 -12.37 -15.55 15.84
N LYS A 8 -11.27 -14.77 15.79
CA LYS A 8 -10.38 -14.62 16.96
C LYS A 8 -10.97 -13.74 18.05
N GLU A 9 -10.56 -14.01 19.28
CA GLU A 9 -10.99 -13.25 20.45
C GLU A 9 -10.44 -11.82 20.42
N ILE A 10 -11.34 -10.87 20.66
CA ILE A 10 -11.09 -9.44 20.71
C ILE A 10 -11.23 -8.98 22.16
N LYS A 11 -10.21 -8.27 22.62
CA LYS A 11 -10.17 -7.61 23.94
C LYS A 11 -11.01 -6.33 23.94
N ASP A 12 -11.63 -6.02 25.08
CA ASP A 12 -12.42 -4.80 25.24
C ASP A 12 -11.55 -3.54 25.07
N GLY A 13 -12.11 -2.51 24.46
CA GLY A 13 -11.38 -1.25 24.19
C GLY A 13 -10.81 -1.13 22.77
N GLU A 14 -10.62 -2.25 22.06
CA GLU A 14 -10.04 -2.25 20.71
C GLU A 14 -10.99 -1.69 19.65
N ARG A 15 -10.44 -0.92 18.70
CA ARG A 15 -11.17 -0.40 17.52
C ARG A 15 -11.06 -1.32 16.31
N PHE A 16 -10.00 -2.12 16.23
CA PHE A 16 -9.71 -3.02 15.11
C PHE A 16 -9.26 -4.39 15.64
N CYS A 17 -9.51 -5.46 14.88
CA CYS A 17 -9.08 -6.80 15.23
C CYS A 17 -7.56 -6.91 15.06
N ARG A 18 -6.83 -7.18 16.16
CA ARG A 18 -5.36 -7.33 16.14
C ARG A 18 -4.85 -8.52 15.31
N ASN A 19 -5.73 -9.39 14.86
CA ASN A 19 -5.33 -10.57 14.10
C ASN A 19 -5.57 -10.46 12.58
N CYS A 20 -6.60 -9.73 12.14
CA CYS A 20 -6.92 -9.62 10.72
C CYS A 20 -7.23 -8.18 10.28
N GLY A 21 -6.99 -7.18 11.14
CA GLY A 21 -7.14 -5.76 10.83
C GLY A 21 -8.58 -5.24 10.74
N SER A 22 -9.60 -6.10 10.65
CA SER A 22 -10.99 -5.63 10.45
C SER A 22 -11.54 -4.77 11.60
N GLU A 23 -12.22 -3.68 11.24
CA GLU A 23 -12.79 -2.72 12.19
C GLU A 23 -13.92 -3.33 13.04
N ILE A 24 -13.89 -3.06 14.33
CA ILE A 24 -14.84 -3.57 15.31
C ILE A 24 -15.93 -2.53 15.50
N LYS A 25 -17.09 -2.75 14.87
CA LYS A 25 -18.26 -1.86 15.00
C LYS A 25 -18.84 -1.91 16.42
N LYS A 26 -18.31 -1.08 17.32
CA LYS A 26 -18.89 -0.89 18.66
C LYS A 26 -20.23 -0.16 18.55
N ARG A 27 -21.34 -0.83 18.84
CA ARG A 27 -22.62 -0.16 19.09
C ARG A 27 -22.63 0.41 20.51
N GLY A 28 -22.50 1.72 20.63
CA GLY A 28 -22.67 2.45 21.89
C GLY A 28 -23.86 3.40 21.83
N THR A 29 -24.90 3.09 22.61
CA THR A 29 -25.97 3.99 23.04
C THR A 29 -25.38 5.09 23.95
N GLY A 30 -25.76 6.36 23.73
CA GLY A 30 -25.01 7.53 24.22
C GLY A 30 -25.49 8.23 25.49
N SER A 31 -25.01 9.46 25.70
CA SER A 31 -25.71 10.62 26.33
C SER A 31 -24.79 11.85 26.45
N GLU A 32 -25.37 13.00 26.11
CA GLU A 32 -24.98 14.43 26.26
C GLU A 32 -25.29 14.91 27.72
N PRO A 33 -24.72 16.00 28.33
CA PRO A 33 -24.99 17.45 28.04
C PRO A 33 -23.79 18.41 28.35
N GLU A 34 -23.75 19.74 28.22
CA GLU A 34 -24.70 20.86 28.04
C GLU A 34 -23.89 22.14 27.70
N SER A 35 -24.43 23.14 26.96
CA SER A 35 -24.46 24.56 27.41
C SER A 35 -25.11 25.49 26.38
N GLN A 36 -26.09 26.25 26.85
CA GLN A 36 -27.00 27.13 26.12
C GLN A 36 -26.54 28.58 26.15
N LYS A 37 -26.82 29.38 25.10
CA LYS A 37 -27.38 30.75 25.25
C LYS A 37 -28.30 31.12 24.08
N THR A 38 -29.52 31.44 24.45
CA THR A 38 -30.63 32.00 23.67
C THR A 38 -30.35 33.46 23.30
N PHE A 39 -30.69 33.91 22.08
CA PHE A 39 -31.39 35.19 21.86
C PHE A 39 -32.17 35.14 20.54
N ALA A 40 -33.42 35.59 20.62
CA ALA A 40 -34.42 35.55 19.57
C ALA A 40 -34.21 36.62 18.49
N ILE A 41 -34.45 36.28 17.22
CA ILE A 41 -34.91 37.25 16.21
C ILE A 41 -35.98 36.59 15.33
N LYS A 42 -37.17 37.20 15.31
CA LYS A 42 -38.26 36.93 14.36
C LYS A 42 -37.87 37.45 12.97
N GLY A 43 -38.15 36.69 11.91
CA GLY A 43 -37.92 37.18 10.55
C GLY A 43 -38.52 36.33 9.44
N ALA A 44 -39.82 36.54 9.19
CA ALA A 44 -40.52 36.48 7.90
C ALA A 44 -40.19 35.36 6.88
N SER A 45 -41.19 34.51 6.67
CA SER A 45 -41.42 33.72 5.46
C SER A 45 -41.32 34.55 4.17
N LYS A 46 -40.58 34.07 3.16
CA LYS A 46 -40.92 34.35 1.76
C LYS A 46 -40.74 33.11 0.87
N LYS A 47 -41.90 32.61 0.45
CA LYS A 47 -42.16 31.62 -0.60
C LYS A 47 -41.78 32.22 -1.97
N LYS A 48 -40.90 31.59 -2.76
CA LYS A 48 -40.84 31.83 -4.22
C LYS A 48 -40.08 30.76 -5.05
N ASN A 49 -40.88 29.98 -5.79
CA ASN A 49 -40.67 29.46 -7.15
C ASN A 49 -39.46 28.57 -7.48
N TRP A 50 -39.56 27.29 -7.11
CA TRP A 50 -38.66 26.14 -7.37
C TRP A 50 -38.35 25.73 -8.82
N LYS A 51 -38.82 26.45 -9.85
CA LYS A 51 -38.73 25.99 -11.25
C LYS A 51 -37.45 26.38 -11.99
N THR A 52 -36.45 26.98 -11.32
CA THR A 52 -35.22 27.47 -11.98
C THR A 52 -33.96 26.67 -11.69
N ILE A 53 -34.04 25.55 -10.96
CA ILE A 53 -32.85 24.77 -10.53
C ILE A 53 -32.40 23.73 -11.58
N ALA A 54 -33.19 23.48 -12.62
CA ALA A 54 -32.89 22.42 -13.59
C ALA A 54 -31.71 22.73 -14.54
N ILE A 55 -31.35 24.00 -14.77
CA ILE A 55 -30.36 24.37 -15.80
C ILE A 55 -28.91 24.39 -15.23
N ILE A 56 -28.71 24.84 -13.99
CA ILE A 56 -27.37 24.92 -13.38
C ILE A 56 -26.86 23.54 -12.96
N ALA A 57 -27.75 22.65 -12.49
CA ALA A 57 -27.40 21.26 -12.18
C ALA A 57 -26.98 20.46 -13.43
N LEU A 58 -27.53 20.78 -14.60
CA LEU A 58 -27.25 20.07 -15.85
C LEU A 58 -25.88 20.45 -16.44
N VAL A 59 -25.44 21.70 -16.26
CA VAL A 59 -24.10 22.15 -16.71
C VAL A 59 -22.99 21.53 -15.85
N ILE A 60 -23.19 21.40 -14.54
CA ILE A 60 -22.20 20.77 -13.63
C ILE A 60 -22.08 19.26 -13.92
N VAL A 61 -23.19 18.57 -14.24
CA VAL A 61 -23.16 17.14 -14.62
C VAL A 61 -22.46 16.92 -15.97
N VAL A 62 -22.56 17.86 -16.92
CA VAL A 62 -21.84 17.76 -18.21
C VAL A 62 -20.34 18.00 -18.04
N VAL A 63 -19.90 18.92 -17.17
CA VAL A 63 -18.46 19.14 -16.92
C VAL A 63 -17.84 17.96 -16.14
N ILE A 64 -18.56 17.38 -15.18
CA ILE A 64 -18.09 16.19 -14.43
C ILE A 64 -18.11 14.93 -15.32
N GLY A 65 -19.08 14.81 -16.24
CA GLY A 65 -19.17 13.68 -17.17
C GLY A 65 -18.07 13.62 -18.23
N ILE A 66 -17.37 14.73 -18.48
CA ILE A 66 -16.25 14.81 -19.45
C ILE A 66 -14.89 14.65 -18.74
N PHE A 67 -14.81 14.90 -17.43
CA PHE A 67 -13.58 14.73 -16.65
C PHE A 67 -13.40 13.28 -16.18
N LYS A 68 -13.54 12.32 -17.09
CA LYS A 68 -12.84 11.04 -16.94
C LYS A 68 -11.38 11.30 -17.27
N TRP A 69 -10.68 11.84 -16.28
CA TRP A 69 -9.23 11.96 -16.27
C TRP A 69 -8.66 10.55 -16.36
N SER A 70 -8.42 10.10 -17.59
CA SER A 70 -7.71 8.85 -17.86
C SER A 70 -6.23 9.16 -17.68
N SER A 71 -5.74 9.08 -16.44
CA SER A 71 -4.30 8.96 -16.21
C SER A 71 -3.85 7.71 -16.96
N LYS A 72 -2.96 7.87 -17.95
CA LYS A 72 -2.18 6.73 -18.41
C LYS A 72 -1.12 6.53 -17.33
N GLU A 73 -1.15 5.38 -16.68
CA GLU A 73 -0.02 4.97 -15.84
C GLU A 73 1.06 4.49 -16.81
N GLU A 74 2.13 5.28 -16.92
CA GLU A 74 3.32 4.90 -17.66
C GLU A 74 4.11 3.95 -16.75
N THR A 75 4.41 2.75 -17.26
CA THR A 75 5.11 1.71 -16.53
C THR A 75 6.52 1.51 -17.08
N LEU A 76 7.46 1.31 -16.16
CA LEU A 76 8.83 0.93 -16.44
C LEU A 76 8.97 -0.57 -16.24
N LYS A 77 9.75 -1.21 -17.11
CA LYS A 77 10.04 -2.64 -17.06
C LYS A 77 11.53 -2.83 -16.88
N PHE A 78 11.95 -3.14 -15.67
CA PHE A 78 13.34 -3.39 -15.34
C PHE A 78 13.66 -4.87 -15.52
N ASN A 79 14.74 -5.17 -16.24
CA ASN A 79 15.37 -6.48 -16.21
C ASN A 79 16.39 -6.50 -15.08
N VAL A 80 15.97 -6.96 -13.90
CA VAL A 80 16.78 -6.90 -12.68
C VAL A 80 17.57 -8.19 -12.54
N ARG A 81 18.90 -8.08 -12.48
CA ARG A 81 19.76 -9.20 -12.07
C ARG A 81 19.84 -9.26 -10.55
N VAL A 82 19.25 -10.27 -9.96
CA VAL A 82 19.38 -10.58 -8.53
C VAL A 82 20.62 -11.45 -8.33
N VAL A 83 21.50 -11.06 -7.41
CA VAL A 83 22.73 -11.78 -7.05
C VAL A 83 22.67 -12.14 -5.57
N ASN A 84 22.79 -13.43 -5.25
CA ASN A 84 22.81 -13.90 -3.89
C ASN A 84 24.25 -14.20 -3.44
N ASN A 85 24.76 -13.41 -2.49
CA ASN A 85 26.02 -13.65 -1.77
C ASN A 85 25.77 -13.61 -0.25
N THR A 86 24.61 -14.08 0.22
CA THR A 86 24.23 -14.02 1.64
C THR A 86 24.80 -15.18 2.46
N GLY A 87 25.32 -16.22 1.81
CA GLY A 87 25.77 -17.45 2.47
C GLY A 87 24.66 -18.46 2.75
N PHE A 88 23.43 -18.23 2.28
CA PHE A 88 22.29 -19.15 2.38
C PHE A 88 21.42 -19.12 1.11
N ASP A 89 20.64 -20.17 0.92
CA ASP A 89 19.72 -20.28 -0.22
C ASP A 89 18.45 -19.45 0.03
N ILE A 90 18.07 -18.63 -0.95
CA ILE A 90 16.87 -17.80 -0.91
C ILE A 90 15.76 -18.53 -1.63
N CYS A 91 14.65 -18.81 -0.93
CA CYS A 91 13.50 -19.49 -1.52
C CYS A 91 12.36 -18.56 -1.93
N ALA A 92 12.35 -17.31 -1.45
CA ALA A 92 11.44 -16.28 -1.94
C ALA A 92 12.10 -14.90 -1.91
N LEU A 93 11.77 -14.08 -2.91
CA LEU A 93 12.13 -12.67 -3.00
C LEU A 93 10.86 -11.86 -3.13
N TYR A 94 10.59 -10.98 -2.19
CA TYR A 94 9.43 -10.11 -2.19
C TYR A 94 9.83 -8.67 -2.46
N ALA A 95 8.89 -7.89 -3.00
CA ALA A 95 8.98 -6.44 -3.07
C ALA A 95 7.64 -5.80 -2.70
N SER A 96 7.68 -4.56 -2.23
CA SER A 96 6.49 -3.75 -2.00
C SER A 96 6.79 -2.26 -2.14
N GLU A 97 5.74 -1.48 -2.37
CA GLU A 97 5.83 -0.03 -2.25
C GLU A 97 6.17 0.38 -0.80
N PRO A 98 6.85 1.53 -0.62
CA PRO A 98 7.20 2.00 0.70
C PRO A 98 5.96 2.21 1.58
N ASN A 99 6.05 1.78 2.84
CA ASN A 99 5.00 1.89 3.86
C ASN A 99 3.78 0.97 3.64
N VAL A 100 3.92 -0.09 2.85
CA VAL A 100 2.93 -1.16 2.77
C VAL A 100 3.32 -2.30 3.72
N ASP A 101 2.44 -2.63 4.67
CA ASP A 101 2.72 -3.64 5.70
C ASP A 101 2.52 -5.10 5.23
N ASN A 102 2.40 -5.33 3.92
CA ASN A 102 2.25 -6.68 3.34
C ASN A 102 3.14 -6.81 2.11
N TRP A 103 3.95 -7.87 2.09
CA TRP A 103 4.68 -8.29 0.91
C TRP A 103 3.73 -8.78 -0.18
N GLU A 104 4.04 -8.46 -1.44
CA GLU A 104 3.26 -8.88 -2.59
C GLU A 104 3.59 -10.34 -2.99
N GLU A 105 3.67 -10.64 -4.29
CA GLU A 105 4.01 -11.97 -4.78
C GLU A 105 5.51 -12.26 -4.68
N ASP A 106 5.85 -13.56 -4.66
CA ASP A 106 7.22 -14.03 -4.72
C ASP A 106 7.76 -13.87 -6.15
N LEU A 107 8.81 -13.07 -6.30
CA LEU A 107 9.48 -12.77 -7.56
C LEU A 107 10.40 -13.90 -8.05
N LEU A 108 10.65 -14.94 -7.25
CA LEU A 108 11.40 -16.14 -7.67
C LEU A 108 10.50 -17.24 -8.25
N ASP A 109 9.18 -17.13 -8.11
CA ASP A 109 8.19 -18.15 -8.45
C ASP A 109 8.45 -19.52 -7.78
N GLU A 110 8.81 -20.55 -8.56
CA GLU A 110 9.15 -21.89 -8.06
C GLU A 110 10.68 -22.10 -7.97
N ASN A 111 11.47 -21.05 -8.22
CA ASN A 111 12.93 -21.14 -8.23
C ASN A 111 13.51 -20.85 -6.84
N ILE A 112 14.62 -21.51 -6.54
CA ILE A 112 15.47 -21.20 -5.38
C ILE A 112 16.73 -20.54 -5.92
N LEU A 113 17.07 -19.37 -5.38
CA LEU A 113 18.30 -18.67 -5.71
C LEU A 113 19.38 -19.10 -4.71
N CYS A 114 20.21 -20.07 -5.10
CA CYS A 114 21.25 -20.60 -4.23
C CYS A 114 22.33 -19.56 -3.92
N ASP A 115 23.07 -19.75 -2.82
CA ASP A 115 24.24 -18.92 -2.51
C ASP A 115 25.28 -18.93 -3.66
N GLY A 116 25.78 -17.75 -3.99
CA GLY A 116 26.73 -17.50 -5.10
C GLY A 116 26.09 -17.49 -6.49
N GLU A 117 24.78 -17.73 -6.60
CA GLU A 117 24.06 -17.70 -7.87
C GLU A 117 23.46 -16.33 -8.18
N LYS A 118 22.99 -16.22 -9.42
CA LYS A 118 22.32 -15.03 -9.94
C LYS A 118 21.22 -15.42 -10.91
N MET A 119 20.16 -14.64 -10.93
CA MET A 119 19.06 -14.78 -11.88
C MET A 119 18.54 -13.42 -12.32
N ASN A 120 17.85 -13.41 -13.46
CA ASN A 120 17.21 -12.20 -13.96
C ASN A 120 15.70 -12.32 -13.73
N ILE A 121 15.08 -11.26 -13.23
CA ILE A 121 13.64 -11.12 -13.08
C ILE A 121 13.15 -9.91 -13.90
N GLU A 122 11.91 -9.96 -14.37
CA GLU A 122 11.23 -8.77 -14.91
C GLU A 122 10.49 -8.10 -13.75
N PHE A 123 10.87 -6.86 -13.45
CA PHE A 123 10.26 -6.07 -12.38
C PHE A 123 9.55 -4.86 -12.99
N ILE A 124 8.24 -4.77 -12.80
CA ILE A 124 7.40 -3.75 -13.43
C ILE A 124 6.91 -2.77 -12.38
N ILE A 125 7.27 -1.51 -12.54
CA ILE A 125 6.89 -0.43 -11.61
C ILE A 125 6.29 0.75 -12.39
N THR A 126 5.61 1.66 -11.69
CA THR A 126 5.09 2.89 -12.28
C THR A 126 6.14 4.02 -12.21
N GLU A 127 6.13 4.93 -13.18
CA GLU A 127 7.11 6.04 -13.22
C GLU A 127 7.00 7.02 -12.04
N ASP A 128 5.88 7.02 -11.31
CA ASP A 128 5.65 7.90 -10.16
C ASP A 128 6.23 7.36 -8.84
N ASN A 129 6.60 6.07 -8.78
CA ASN A 129 7.24 5.47 -7.61
C ASN A 129 8.42 4.58 -7.97
N LEU A 130 9.62 5.10 -7.76
CA LEU A 130 10.89 4.41 -8.03
C LEU A 130 11.55 3.86 -6.76
N ASP A 131 11.00 4.14 -5.58
CA ASP A 131 11.53 3.64 -4.31
C ASP A 131 10.74 2.41 -3.89
N TRP A 132 11.43 1.33 -3.53
CA TRP A 132 10.85 0.03 -3.23
C TRP A 132 11.54 -0.61 -2.03
N ASP A 133 10.76 -1.34 -1.26
CA ASP A 133 11.23 -2.18 -0.17
C ASP A 133 11.28 -3.63 -0.66
N PHE A 134 12.28 -4.40 -0.20
CA PHE A 134 12.48 -5.80 -0.58
C PHE A 134 12.56 -6.66 0.66
N ALA A 135 12.19 -7.93 0.53
CA ALA A 135 12.46 -8.94 1.55
C ALA A 135 12.88 -10.26 0.92
N ILE A 136 13.66 -11.04 1.67
CA ILE A 136 14.05 -12.40 1.28
C ILE A 136 13.67 -13.39 2.37
N GLU A 137 13.29 -14.58 1.95
CA GLU A 137 13.00 -15.71 2.84
C GLU A 137 14.01 -16.84 2.59
N ASP A 138 14.58 -17.37 3.66
CA ASP A 138 15.44 -18.56 3.59
C ASP A 138 14.64 -19.86 3.71
N VAL A 139 15.32 -20.99 3.51
CA VAL A 139 14.71 -22.33 3.60
C VAL A 139 14.16 -22.70 4.99
N GLU A 140 14.49 -21.95 6.03
CA GLU A 140 13.98 -22.12 7.39
C GLU A 140 12.75 -21.22 7.66
N GLY A 141 12.39 -20.35 6.72
CA GLY A 141 11.31 -19.37 6.83
C GLY A 141 11.70 -18.10 7.57
N ASN A 142 13.00 -17.82 7.72
CA ASN A 142 13.48 -16.56 8.27
C ASN A 142 13.38 -15.48 7.20
N ILE A 143 12.84 -14.32 7.57
CA ILE A 143 12.67 -13.17 6.68
C ILE A 143 13.68 -12.07 7.04
N LEU A 144 14.36 -11.53 6.02
CA LEU A 144 15.17 -10.33 6.11
C LEU A 144 14.58 -9.25 5.21
N GLU A 145 14.55 -8.01 5.70
CA GLU A 145 13.87 -6.88 5.06
C GLU A 145 14.88 -5.77 4.76
N PHE A 146 14.73 -5.14 3.59
CA PHE A 146 15.60 -4.09 3.08
C PHE A 146 14.74 -2.94 2.57
N TYR A 147 14.96 -1.75 3.13
CA TYR A 147 14.07 -0.60 2.92
C TYR A 147 14.74 0.49 2.09
N GLY A 148 13.98 1.16 1.23
CA GLY A 148 14.40 2.37 0.53
C GLY A 148 15.40 2.14 -0.61
N LEU A 149 15.25 1.06 -1.37
CA LEU A 149 16.05 0.81 -2.57
C LEU A 149 15.41 1.57 -3.75
N SER A 150 16.20 2.36 -4.47
CA SER A 150 15.68 3.26 -5.50
C SER A 150 16.12 2.86 -6.91
N PHE A 151 15.17 2.77 -7.83
CA PHE A 151 15.40 2.57 -9.27
C PHE A 151 15.71 3.88 -10.01
N ALA A 152 15.73 5.04 -9.32
CA ALA A 152 15.92 6.35 -9.95
C ALA A 152 17.23 6.52 -10.74
N GLU A 153 18.27 5.78 -10.36
CA GLU A 153 19.57 5.79 -11.04
C GLU A 153 19.82 4.53 -11.89
N CYS A 154 18.85 3.61 -11.96
CA CYS A 154 18.97 2.34 -12.68
C CYS A 154 18.61 2.45 -14.17
N ASP A 155 19.30 1.66 -15.00
CA ASP A 155 18.90 1.42 -16.38
C ASP A 155 17.87 0.28 -16.45
N VAL A 156 16.78 0.50 -17.19
CA VAL A 156 15.72 -0.50 -17.42
C VAL A 156 16.28 -1.80 -18.03
N ASP A 157 17.37 -1.72 -18.80
CA ASP A 157 17.98 -2.88 -19.46
C ASP A 157 18.99 -3.63 -18.58
N GLY A 158 19.33 -3.15 -17.38
CA GLY A 158 20.52 -3.65 -16.66
C GLY A 158 20.64 -3.45 -15.15
N ALA A 159 19.56 -3.11 -14.44
CA ALA A 159 19.57 -3.01 -12.97
C ALA A 159 20.09 -4.29 -12.29
N THR A 160 20.85 -4.15 -11.21
CA THR A 160 21.40 -5.27 -10.44
C THR A 160 21.10 -5.09 -8.95
N LEU A 161 20.38 -6.05 -8.37
CA LEU A 161 20.16 -6.18 -6.93
C LEU A 161 21.18 -7.16 -6.36
N ILE A 162 22.10 -6.68 -5.53
CA ILE A 162 23.08 -7.53 -4.82
C ILE A 162 22.65 -7.68 -3.37
N LEU A 163 22.49 -8.93 -2.94
CA LEU A 163 22.27 -9.32 -1.55
C LEU A 163 23.58 -9.89 -1.02
N GLU A 164 24.15 -9.28 0.02
CA GLU A 164 25.46 -9.69 0.55
C GLU A 164 25.50 -9.72 2.08
N TYR A 165 26.21 -10.69 2.63
CA TYR A 165 26.54 -10.73 4.06
C TYR A 165 28.00 -10.30 4.28
N ASP A 166 28.20 -9.21 5.02
CA ASP A 166 29.54 -8.63 5.25
C ASP A 166 30.30 -9.25 6.45
N GLY A 167 29.66 -10.20 7.14
CA GLY A 167 30.16 -10.78 8.40
C GLY A 167 29.49 -10.22 9.66
N TYR A 168 28.65 -9.20 9.52
CA TYR A 168 27.89 -8.58 10.60
C TYR A 168 26.40 -8.58 10.29
N GLU A 169 26.02 -8.07 9.12
CA GLU A 169 24.64 -7.98 8.67
C GLU A 169 24.50 -8.30 7.18
N THR A 170 23.30 -8.71 6.80
CA THR A 170 22.95 -8.86 5.39
C THR A 170 22.47 -7.51 4.88
N THR A 171 22.98 -7.09 3.73
CA THR A 171 22.61 -5.83 3.09
C THR A 171 22.10 -6.09 1.67
N ALA A 172 21.34 -5.13 1.15
CA ALA A 172 20.88 -5.12 -0.23
C ALA A 172 21.31 -3.81 -0.90
N THR A 173 21.91 -3.90 -2.08
CA THR A 173 22.32 -2.75 -2.90
C THR A 173 21.74 -2.87 -4.30
N LEU A 174 21.17 -1.78 -4.81
CA LEU A 174 20.57 -1.69 -6.15
C LEU A 174 21.28 -0.60 -6.98
N TYR A 175 21.64 -0.91 -8.22
CA TYR A 175 22.24 0.02 -9.19
C TYR A 175 22.03 -0.41 -10.64
#